data_AF-H3G7U9-F1
#
_entry.id   AF-H3G7U9-F1
#
_cell.length_a   1.000
_cell.length_b   1.000
_cell.length_c   1.000
_cell.angle_alpha   90.00
_cell.angle_beta   90.00
_cell.angle_gamma   90.00
#
_symmetry.space_group_name_H-M   'P 1'
#
loop_
_entity.id
_entity.type
_entity.pdbx_description
1 polymer ?
#
loop_
_entity_poly.entity_id
_entity_poly.type
_entity_poly.pdbx_seq_one_letter_code
_entity_poly.pdbx_strand_id
1 'polypeptide(L)' 'LSKRFEMTDLGELEYFLGMEIKNARDSGKVTVWQTKFLKSILTKFGMQDSKPVKTPQ' A
#
# COMPACT_ATOMS: atom_id res chain seq x y z
N LEU A 1 1.47 23.97 8.88
CA LEU A 1 1.50 23.18 7.62
C LEU A 1 0.28 23.45 6.74
N SER A 2 -0.93 23.46 7.31
CA SER A 2 -2.22 23.73 6.65
C SER A 2 -2.37 25.10 5.96
N LYS A 3 -1.44 26.05 6.17
CA LYS A 3 -1.45 27.36 5.50
C LYS A 3 -0.74 27.38 4.14
N ARG A 4 -0.05 26.27 3.78
CA ARG A 4 0.78 26.18 2.57
C ARG A 4 0.27 25.15 1.55
N PHE A 5 -0.64 24.29 1.98
CA PHE A 5 -1.36 23.33 1.14
C PHE A 5 -2.79 23.21 1.67
N GLU A 6 -3.78 23.45 0.82
CA GLU A 6 -5.17 23.07 1.10
C GLU A 6 -5.22 21.54 1.20
N MET A 7 -5.37 21.04 2.42
CA MET A 7 -5.60 19.63 2.68
C MET A 7 -7.10 19.40 2.67
N THR A 8 -7.59 18.74 1.62
CA THR A 8 -8.96 18.24 1.61
C THR A 8 -8.98 16.90 2.31
N ASP A 9 -9.84 16.76 3.33
CA ASP A 9 -10.13 15.45 3.91
C ASP A 9 -10.92 14.63 2.87
N LEU A 10 -10.30 13.57 2.35
CA LEU A 10 -10.91 12.68 1.35
C LEU A 10 -11.71 11.54 2.01
N GLY A 11 -11.90 11.59 3.33
CA GLY A 11 -12.56 10.54 4.08
C GLY A 11 -11.58 9.43 4.47
N GLU A 12 -12.12 8.23 4.71
CA GLU A 12 -11.30 7.11 5.14
C GLU A 12 -10.32 6.67 4.05
N LEU A 13 -9.06 6.47 4.44
CA LEU A 13 -8.05 5.94 3.56
C LEU A 13 -8.31 4.45 3.31
N GLU A 14 -9.06 4.15 2.26
CA GLU A 14 -9.37 2.78 1.82
C GLU A 14 -8.36 2.25 0.79
N TYR A 15 -7.76 3.15 -0.01
CA TYR A 15 -6.78 2.80 -1.03
C TYR A 15 -5.64 3.82 -1.08
N PHE A 16 -4.40 3.34 -1.11
CA PHE A 16 -3.21 4.17 -1.28
C PHE A 16 -2.23 3.51 -2.23
N LEU A 17 -1.82 4.22 -3.29
CA LEU A 17 -0.90 3.69 -4.32
C LEU A 17 -1.32 2.33 -4.93
N GLY A 18 -2.63 2.03 -4.95
CA GLY A 18 -3.15 0.73 -5.41
C GLY A 18 -3.04 -0.41 -4.39
N MET A 19 -2.68 -0.09 -3.14
CA MET A 19 -2.79 -0.97 -1.98
C MET A 19 -4.12 -0.72 -1.28
N GLU A 20 -4.78 -1.80 -0.87
CA GLU A 20 -6.00 -1.75 -0.06
C GLU A 20 -5.62 -1.53 1.41
N ILE A 21 -6.27 -0.59 2.08
CA ILE A 21 -6.03 -0.24 3.49
C ILE A 21 -7.30 -0.51 4.28
N LYS A 22 -7.18 -1.29 5.34
CA LYS A 22 -8.24 -1.56 6.31
C LYS A 22 -7.87 -0.95 7.65
N ASN A 23 -8.63 0.07 8.06
CA ASN A 23 -8.48 0.73 9.35
C ASN A 23 -9.44 0.08 10.36
N ALA A 24 -8.91 -0.65 11.32
CA ALA A 24 -9.67 -1.18 12.45
C ALA A 24 -9.68 -0.14 13.57
N ARG A 25 -10.56 0.87 13.45
CA ARG A 25 -10.67 2.03 14.37
C ARG A 25 -10.76 1.61 15.84
N ASP A 26 -11.51 0.56 16.14
CA ASP A 26 -11.72 0.06 17.51
C ASP A 26 -10.44 -0.46 18.17
N SER A 27 -9.46 -0.89 17.37
CA SER A 27 -8.19 -1.44 17.84
C SER A 27 -6.98 -0.56 17.51
N GLY A 28 -7.19 0.57 16.82
CA GLY A 28 -6.12 1.43 16.32
C GLY A 28 -5.19 0.76 15.30
N LYS A 29 -5.57 -0.38 14.72
CA LYS A 29 -4.73 -1.13 13.79
C LYS A 29 -5.01 -0.73 12.35
N VAL A 30 -3.95 -0.53 11.58
CA VAL A 30 -4.01 -0.36 10.13
C VAL A 30 -3.46 -1.61 9.48
N THR A 31 -4.26 -2.25 8.63
CA THR A 31 -3.86 -3.42 7.85
C THR A 31 -3.74 -3.04 6.39
N VAL A 32 -2.62 -3.35 5.77
CA VAL A 32 -2.38 -3.06 4.35
C VAL A 32 -2.37 -4.36 3.54
N TRP A 33 -3.17 -4.40 2.48
CA TRP A 33 -3.30 -5.50 1.54
C TRP A 33 -2.58 -5.10 0.24
N GLN A 34 -1.45 -5.76 -0.02
CA GLN A 34 -0.50 -5.34 -1.06
C GLN A 34 -0.37 -6.32 -2.23
N THR A 35 -1.19 -7.37 -2.28
CA THR A 35 -1.03 -8.45 -3.27
C THR A 35 -1.11 -7.97 -4.71
N LYS A 36 -2.04 -7.05 -5.02
CA LYS A 36 -2.19 -6.47 -6.37
C LYS A 36 -1.00 -5.56 -6.71
N PHE A 37 -0.57 -4.75 -5.75
CA PHE A 37 0.56 -3.85 -5.91
C PHE A 37 1.90 -4.59 -6.12
N LEU A 38 2.14 -5.66 -5.35
CA LEU A 38 3.31 -6.52 -5.53
C LEU A 38 3.32 -7.15 -6.93
N LYS A 39 2.18 -7.67 -7.39
CA LYS A 39 2.06 -8.23 -8.75
C LYS A 39 2.35 -7.19 -9.84
N SER A 40 1.85 -5.96 -9.69
CA SER A 40 2.09 -4.90 -10.68
C SER A 40 3.56 -4.46 -10.69
N ILE A 41 4.22 -4.38 -9.54
CA ILE A 41 5.66 -4.13 -9.45
C ILE A 41 6.45 -5.24 -10.13
N LEU A 42 6.20 -6.51 -9.76
CA LEU A 42 6.92 -7.64 -10.34
C LEU A 42 6.77 -7.64 -11.86
N THR A 43 5.56 -7.42 -12.37
CA THR A 43 5.32 -7.32 -13.82
C THR A 43 6.06 -6.15 -14.44
N LYS A 44 6.03 -4.96 -13.82
CA LYS A 44 6.70 -3.74 -14.31
C LYS A 44 8.20 -3.93 -14.51
N PHE A 45 8.84 -4.71 -13.65
CA PHE A 45 10.27 -4.99 -13.72
C PHE A 45 10.60 -6.33 -14.39
N GLY A 46 9.62 -7.03 -14.97
CA GLY A 46 9.83 -8.34 -15.63
C GLY A 46 10.23 -9.46 -14.67
N MET A 47 9.85 -9.34 -13.40
CA MET A 47 10.21 -10.24 -12.29
C MET A 47 9.10 -11.24 -11.91
N GLN A 48 8.01 -11.31 -12.66
CA GLN A 48 6.88 -12.19 -12.34
C GLN A 48 7.26 -13.69 -12.30
N ASP A 49 8.28 -14.09 -13.07
CA ASP A 49 8.79 -15.46 -13.16
C ASP A 49 10.17 -15.62 -12.48
N SER A 50 10.61 -14.61 -11.72
CA SER A 50 11.89 -14.66 -11.01
C SER A 50 11.88 -15.71 -9.92
N LYS A 51 12.99 -16.44 -9.77
CA LYS A 51 13.14 -17.45 -8.72
C LYS A 51 13.01 -16.77 -7.34
N PRO A 52 12.20 -17.31 -6.41
CA PRO A 52 12.12 -16.77 -5.06
C PRO A 52 13.50 -16.87 -4.40
N VAL A 53 13.99 -15.75 -3.88
CA VAL A 53 15.23 -15.68 -3.11
C VAL A 53 14.87 -15.45 -1.66
N LYS A 54 15.61 -16.07 -0.73
CA LYS A 54 15.46 -15.77 0.68
C LYS A 54 15.88 -14.32 0.90
N THR A 55 15.02 -13.52 1.51
CA THR A 55 15.43 -12.23 2.04
C THR A 55 16.55 -12.45 3.07
N PRO A 56 17.65 -11.69 3.02
CA PRO A 56 18.69 -11.75 4.04
C PRO A 56 18.07 -11.54 5.43
N GLN A 57 18.54 -12.31 6.42
CA GLN A 57 18.15 -12.13 7.81
C GLN A 57 18.81 -10.90 8.41
#